data_AF-A0AAW7ZBW9-F1
#
_entry.id   AF-A0AAW7ZBW9-F1
#
_cell.length_a   1.000
_cell.length_b   1.000
_cell.length_c   1.000
_cell.angle_alpha   90.00
_cell.angle_beta   90.00
_cell.angle_gamma   90.00
#
_symmetry.space_group_name_H-M   'P 1'
#
loop_
_entity.id
_entity.type
_entity.pdbx_description
1 polymer ?
#
loop_
_entity_poly.entity_id
_entity_poly.type
_entity_poly.pdbx_seq_one_letter_code
_entity_poly.pdbx_strand_id
1 'polypeptide(L)' 'MKHSQQLFKPYPKIVAVYLFGFYAENIALARDVDLAVLTSPSKSLYGAIP' A
#
# COMPACT_ATOMS: atom_id res chain seq x y z
N MET A 1 -12.12 -9.13 -4.41
CA MET A 1 -10.67 -8.86 -4.65
C MET A 1 -10.34 -8.21 -6.00
N LYS A 2 -11.27 -8.00 -6.95
CA LYS A 2 -10.92 -7.46 -8.30
C LYS A 2 -10.90 -5.93 -8.43
N HIS A 3 -11.52 -5.18 -7.52
CA HIS A 3 -11.67 -3.72 -7.66
C HIS A 3 -10.45 -2.91 -7.17
N SER A 4 -9.78 -3.32 -6.10
CA SER A 4 -8.58 -2.61 -5.60
C SER A 4 -7.42 -2.63 -6.60
N GLN A 5 -7.29 -3.68 -7.40
CA GLN A 5 -6.27 -3.76 -8.45
C GLN A 5 -6.41 -2.65 -9.49
N GLN A 6 -7.63 -2.18 -9.79
CA GLN A 6 -7.83 -1.10 -10.75
C GLN A 6 -7.43 0.26 -10.19
N LEU A 7 -7.60 0.48 -8.88
CA LEU A 7 -7.29 1.75 -8.22
C LEU A 7 -5.80 2.09 -8.29
N PHE A 8 -4.93 1.07 -8.19
CA PHE A 8 -3.48 1.27 -8.17
C PHE A 8 -2.81 1.15 -9.54
N LYS A 9 -3.54 0.77 -10.60
CA LYS A 9 -3.01 0.68 -11.98
C LYS A 9 -2.30 1.96 -12.47
N PRO A 10 -2.81 3.18 -12.19
CA PRO A 10 -2.14 4.42 -12.62
C PRO A 10 -0.78 4.66 -11.94
N TYR A 11 -0.43 3.89 -10.90
CA TYR A 11 0.77 4.09 -10.09
C TYR A 11 1.75 2.92 -10.30
N PRO A 12 2.53 2.92 -11.40
CA PRO A 12 3.39 1.78 -11.77
C PRO A 12 4.52 1.49 -10.77
N LYS A 13 4.78 2.43 -9.84
CA LYS A 13 5.76 2.24 -8.76
C LYS A 13 5.21 1.47 -7.58
N ILE A 14 3.89 1.30 -7.44
CA ILE A 14 3.31 0.48 -6.38
C ILE A 14 3.49 -0.99 -6.76
N VAL A 15 4.23 -1.71 -5.94
CA VAL A 15 4.56 -3.14 -6.15
C VAL A 15 3.54 -4.02 -5.43
N ALA A 16 3.13 -3.63 -4.22
CA ALA A 16 2.16 -4.37 -3.43
C ALA A 16 1.38 -3.42 -2.50
N VAL A 17 0.18 -3.85 -2.13
CA VAL A 17 -0.67 -3.16 -1.14
C VAL A 17 -1.19 -4.22 -0.17
N TYR A 18 -0.99 -3.97 1.12
CA TYR A 18 -1.41 -4.85 2.20
C TYR A 18 -2.46 -4.14 3.06
N LEU A 19 -3.54 -4.85 3.37
CA LEU A 19 -4.52 -4.42 4.36
C LEU A 19 -3.99 -4.76 5.74
N PHE A 20 -4.03 -3.79 6.66
CA PHE A 20 -3.67 -4.01 8.05
C PHE A 20 -4.60 -3.19 8.97
N GLY A 21 -4.27 -3.16 10.27
CA GLY A 21 -5.02 -2.38 11.26
C GLY A 21 -6.37 -3.01 11.62
N PHE A 22 -7.17 -2.25 12.36
CA PHE A 22 -8.38 -2.77 13.01
C PHE A 22 -9.43 -3.27 12.01
N TYR A 23 -9.47 -2.71 10.79
CA TYR A 23 -10.32 -3.20 9.72
C TYR A 23 -10.04 -4.66 9.34
N ALA A 24 -8.78 -5.10 9.38
CA ALA A 24 -8.42 -6.48 9.10
C ALA A 24 -8.90 -7.47 10.18
N GLU A 25 -9.14 -6.97 11.40
CA GLU A 25 -9.54 -7.77 12.57
C GLU A 25 -11.07 -7.78 12.77
N ASN A 26 -11.73 -6.63 12.59
CA ASN A 26 -13.18 -6.49 12.78
C ASN A 26 -13.82 -5.47 11.83
N ILE A 27 -14.22 -5.94 10.65
CA ILE A 27 -14.84 -5.13 9.59
C ILE A 27 -16.11 -4.41 10.04
N ALA A 28 -16.91 -5.02 10.92
CA ALA A 28 -18.21 -4.47 11.32
C ALA A 28 -18.11 -3.22 12.21
N LEU A 29 -17.00 -3.08 12.94
CA LEU A 29 -16.77 -1.97 13.87
C LEU A 29 -15.70 -0.99 13.38
N ALA A 30 -14.97 -1.33 12.32
CA ALA A 30 -13.92 -0.48 11.77
C ALA A 30 -14.50 0.82 11.18
N ARG A 31 -13.81 1.92 11.45
CA ARG A 31 -14.22 3.28 11.00
C ARG A 31 -13.44 3.77 9.79
N ASP A 32 -12.29 3.15 9.55
CA ASP A 32 -11.31 3.47 8.54
C ASP A 32 -10.67 2.18 7.98
N VAL A 33 -9.81 2.35 6.99
CA VAL A 33 -9.09 1.25 6.31
C VAL A 33 -7.63 1.64 6.23
N ASP A 34 -6.77 0.87 6.91
CA ASP A 34 -5.32 1.06 6.87
C ASP A 34 -4.70 0.22 5.76
N LEU A 35 -3.92 0.87 4.89
CA LEU A 35 -3.23 0.22 3.77
C LEU A 35 -1.73 0.51 3.83
N ALA A 36 -0.90 -0.53 3.88
CA ALA A 36 0.54 -0.44 3.74
C ALA A 36 0.91 -0.61 2.25
N VAL A 37 1.59 0.37 1.68
CA VAL A 37 1.93 0.40 0.25
C VAL A 37 3.44 0.21 0.07
N LEU A 38 3.82 -0.88 -0.59
CA LEU A 38 5.21 -1.12 -0.98
C LEU A 38 5.46 -0.51 -2.35
N THR A 39 6.48 0.35 -2.44
CA THR A 39 6.87 0.96 -3.71
C THR A 39 8.23 0.44 -4.19
N SER A 40 8.39 0.33 -5.51
CA SER A 40 9.69 0.08 -6.12
C SER A 40 10.63 1.25 -5.80
N PRO A 41 11.91 1.01 -5.50
CA PRO A 41 12.85 2.09 -5.26
C PRO A 41 12.84 3.07 -6.43
N SER A 42 12.56 4.35 -6.21
CA SER A 42 13.08 5.36 -7.12
C SER A 42 14.60 5.32 -6.98
N LYS A 43 15.36 5.33 -8.08
CA LYS A 43 16.82 5.54 -8.03
C LYS A 43 17.10 6.58 -6.95
N SER A 44 17.77 6.14 -5.89
CA SER A 44 17.89 6.95 -4.68
C SER A 44 18.59 8.26 -5.04
N LEU A 45 17.90 9.39 -4.83
CA LEU A 45 18.56 10.71 -4.80
C LEU A 45 19.32 10.91 -3.47
N TYR A 46 19.12 10.01 -2.51
CA TYR A 46 19.97 9.89 -1.33
C TYR A 46 21.05 8.87 -1.64
N GLY A 47 22.21 9.37 -2.07
CA GLY A 47 23.43 8.57 -2.14
C GLY A 47 23.58 7.75 -0.87
N ALA A 48 24.16 6.55 -1.03
CA ALA A 48 24.54 5.67 0.07
C ALA A 48 24.97 6.49 1.29
N ILE A 49 24.15 6.46 2.34
CA ILE A 49 24.63 6.87 3.65
C ILE A 49 25.63 5.75 4.04
N PRO A 50 26.92 6.07 4.22
CA PRO A 50 27.95 5.09 4.52
C PRO A 50 27.66 4.31 5.81
#